data_AF-A0A966LU08-F1
#
_entry.id   AF-A0A966LU08-F1
#
_cell.length_a   1.000
_cell.length_b   1.000
_cell.length_c   1.000
_cell.angle_alpha   90.00
_cell.angle_beta   90.00
_cell.angle_gamma   90.00
#
_symmetry.space_group_name_H-M   'P 1'
#
loop_
_entity.id
_entity.type
_entity.pdbx_description
1 polymer ?
#
loop_
_entity_poly.entity_id
_entity_poly.type
_entity_poly.pdbx_seq_one_letter_code
_entity_poly.pdbx_strand_id
1 'polypeptide(L)'
;MKYKITPTDPPKLQNPYGGVLGMFAAAVSIFFAVIHLFRIDMFVPLVDSYMLGGIIIASLKVVAVVLAEVFAVPFALRMKLSPLAHRISGALLVFAPLYWTLVTIWNYDTDVSTGQFSSFVETPSGLMPIVLNLTWLVFTLATLWALGYGTYKLPERRKLH
;
A
#
# COMPACT_ATOMS: atom_id res chain seq x y z
N MET A 1 4.57 29.20 16.70
CA MET A 1 3.55 28.90 15.67
C MET A 1 2.67 27.75 16.14
N LYS A 2 1.36 27.96 16.36
CA LYS A 2 0.40 26.85 16.57
C LYS A 2 -0.15 26.42 15.21
N TYR A 3 0.35 25.33 14.65
CA TYR A 3 -0.24 24.72 13.45
C TYR A 3 -1.58 24.09 13.85
N LYS A 4 -2.70 24.71 13.50
CA LYS A 4 -4.03 24.12 13.72
C LYS A 4 -4.27 23.12 12.59
N ILE A 5 -3.87 21.87 12.81
CA ILE A 5 -4.18 20.76 11.90
C ILE A 5 -5.70 20.55 11.98
N THR A 6 -6.41 21.03 10.96
CA THR A 6 -7.86 20.80 10.84
C THR A 6 -8.07 19.55 10.00
N PRO A 7 -8.86 18.56 10.48
CA PRO A 7 -9.28 17.44 9.66
C PRO A 7 -10.07 17.98 8.48
N THR A 8 -9.62 17.63 7.28
CA THR A 8 -10.25 18.05 6.03
C THR A 8 -11.12 16.92 5.49
N ASP A 9 -12.26 17.28 4.90
CA ASP A 9 -13.14 16.29 4.29
C ASP A 9 -12.47 15.61 3.09
N PRO A 10 -12.78 14.33 2.83
CA PRO A 10 -12.21 13.62 1.70
C PRO A 10 -12.60 14.32 0.37
N PRO A 11 -11.74 14.25 -0.66
CA PRO A 11 -12.06 14.77 -1.97
C PRO A 11 -13.34 14.17 -2.54
N LYS A 12 -13.93 14.91 -3.48
CA LYS A 12 -15.05 14.42 -4.28
C LYS A 12 -14.58 13.24 -5.12
N LEU A 13 -15.43 12.22 -5.20
CA LEU A 13 -15.19 11.08 -6.07
C LEU A 13 -15.14 11.54 -7.53
N GLN A 14 -14.18 11.00 -8.28
CA GLN A 14 -14.11 11.18 -9.73
C GLN A 14 -14.95 10.13 -10.48
N ASN A 15 -15.22 8.99 -9.84
CA ASN A 15 -16.06 7.93 -10.37
C ASN A 15 -17.15 7.57 -9.34
N PRO A 16 -18.42 7.38 -9.74
CA PRO A 16 -19.51 7.00 -8.83
C PRO A 16 -19.22 5.72 -8.03
N TYR A 17 -18.46 4.78 -8.60
CA TYR A 17 -18.06 3.54 -7.93
C TYR A 17 -16.84 3.69 -7.02
N GLY A 18 -16.22 4.88 -6.95
CA GLY A 18 -14.98 5.08 -6.20
C GLY A 18 -15.06 4.72 -4.72
N GLY A 19 -16.22 4.91 -4.08
CA GLY A 19 -16.43 4.48 -2.69
C GLY A 19 -16.38 2.97 -2.51
N VAL A 20 -16.94 2.21 -3.45
CA VAL A 20 -16.92 0.73 -3.43
C VAL A 20 -15.50 0.22 -3.71
N LEU A 21 -14.82 0.81 -4.70
CA LEU A 21 -13.42 0.48 -5.00
C LEU A 21 -12.52 0.72 -3.78
N GLY A 22 -12.71 1.87 -3.10
CA GLY A 22 -11.98 2.19 -1.87
C GLY A 22 -12.25 1.20 -0.74
N MET A 23 -13.49 0.76 -0.57
CA MET A 23 -13.84 -0.25 0.44
C MET A 23 -13.18 -1.61 0.15
N PHE A 24 -13.18 -2.05 -1.11
CA PHE A 24 -12.50 -3.28 -1.51
C PHE A 24 -10.98 -3.16 -1.31
N ALA A 25 -10.39 -2.03 -1.70
CA ALA A 25 -8.97 -1.77 -1.50
C ALA A 25 -8.59 -1.79 -0.01
N ALA A 26 -9.41 -1.17 0.84
CA ALA A 26 -9.23 -1.19 2.30
C ALA A 26 -9.33 -2.61 2.86
N ALA A 27 -10.32 -3.40 2.45
CA ALA A 27 -10.50 -4.77 2.91
C ALA A 27 -9.27 -5.64 2.57
N VAL A 28 -8.75 -5.53 1.35
CA VAL A 28 -7.55 -6.26 0.92
C VAL A 28 -6.31 -5.79 1.68
N SER A 29 -6.11 -4.48 1.86
CA SER A 29 -4.99 -3.94 2.65
C SER A 29 -5.05 -4.41 4.12
N ILE A 30 -6.24 -4.44 4.74
CA ILE A 30 -6.40 -4.97 6.10
C ILE A 30 -6.06 -6.46 6.14
N PHE A 31 -6.55 -7.23 5.17
CA PHE A 31 -6.28 -8.66 5.08
C PHE A 31 -4.78 -8.96 4.98
N PHE A 32 -4.05 -8.26 4.11
CA PHE A 32 -2.60 -8.41 4.01
C PHE A 32 -1.88 -7.95 5.27
N ALA A 33 -2.25 -6.80 5.84
CA ALA A 33 -1.64 -6.32 7.08
C ALA A 33 -1.79 -7.34 8.21
N VAL A 34 -2.97 -7.95 8.33
CA VAL A 34 -3.25 -9.02 9.30
C VAL A 34 -2.34 -10.22 9.04
N ILE A 35 -2.29 -10.72 7.80
CA ILE A 35 -1.44 -11.88 7.45
C ILE A 35 0.04 -11.61 7.73
N HIS A 36 0.55 -10.44 7.35
CA HIS A 36 1.95 -10.07 7.56
C HIS A 36 2.28 -9.87 9.04
N LEU A 37 1.34 -9.34 9.85
CA LEU A 37 1.52 -9.22 11.30
C LEU A 37 1.49 -10.57 12.01
N PHE A 38 0.56 -11.46 11.64
CA PHE A 38 0.43 -12.77 12.28
C PHE A 38 1.61 -13.70 12.01
N ARG A 39 2.31 -13.52 10.89
CA ARG A 39 3.43 -14.38 10.49
C ARG A 39 4.72 -13.61 10.25
N ILE A 40 4.91 -12.53 11.00
CA ILE A 40 6.11 -11.70 10.89
C ILE A 40 7.40 -12.50 11.12
N ASP A 41 7.32 -13.56 11.93
CA ASP A 41 8.37 -14.52 12.25
C ASP A 41 8.87 -15.29 11.02
N MET A 42 7.96 -15.68 10.12
CA MET A 42 8.28 -16.39 8.86
C MET A 42 8.47 -15.41 7.70
N PHE A 43 7.89 -14.22 7.81
CA PHE A 43 7.93 -13.23 6.76
C PHE A 43 9.30 -12.59 6.60
N VAL A 44 9.94 -12.22 7.71
CA VAL A 44 11.27 -11.59 7.68
C VAL A 44 12.34 -12.50 7.07
N PRO A 45 12.49 -13.78 7.49
CA PRO A 45 13.42 -14.70 6.85
C PRO A 45 13.14 -14.91 5.36
N LEU A 46 11.86 -14.93 4.98
CA LEU A 46 11.47 -15.09 3.58
C LEU A 46 11.88 -13.88 2.74
N VAL A 47 11.69 -12.66 3.25
CA VAL A 47 12.19 -11.44 2.61
C VAL A 47 13.73 -11.41 2.52
N ASP A 48 14.41 -11.90 3.55
CA ASP A 48 15.88 -12.02 3.55
C ASP A 48 16.38 -13.01 2.47
N SER A 49 15.63 -14.09 2.22
CA SER A 49 16.03 -15.13 1.26
C SER A 49 16.18 -14.65 -0.19
N TYR A 50 15.43 -13.61 -0.58
CA TYR A 50 15.46 -13.07 -1.94
C TYR A 50 16.09 -11.67 -2.04
N MET A 51 16.56 -11.09 -0.93
CA MET A 51 17.13 -9.74 -0.92
C MET A 51 18.60 -9.70 -0.49
N LEU A 52 19.36 -8.87 -1.19
CA LEU A 52 20.70 -8.49 -0.78
C LEU A 52 20.59 -7.40 0.31
N GLY A 53 21.06 -7.71 1.52
CA GLY A 53 21.07 -6.74 2.62
C GLY A 53 21.06 -7.33 4.03
N GLY A 54 20.76 -8.62 4.16
CA GLY A 54 20.71 -9.31 5.46
C GLY A 54 19.49 -8.95 6.30
N ILE A 55 19.34 -9.68 7.40
CA ILE A 55 18.15 -9.72 8.25
C ILE A 55 17.63 -8.34 8.71
N ILE A 56 18.53 -7.37 8.94
CA ILE A 56 18.16 -6.02 9.38
C ILE A 56 17.41 -5.28 8.26
N ILE A 57 17.91 -5.34 7.03
CA ILE A 57 17.29 -4.67 5.88
C ILE A 57 15.95 -5.35 5.53
N ALA A 58 15.90 -6.69 5.59
CA ALA A 58 14.66 -7.45 5.42
C ALA A 58 13.59 -7.03 6.45
N SER A 59 13.97 -6.92 7.72
CA SER A 59 13.08 -6.48 8.81
C SER A 59 12.51 -5.09 8.56
N LEU A 60 13.34 -4.12 8.16
CA LEU A 60 12.90 -2.76 7.87
C LEU A 60 11.91 -2.71 6.70
N LYS A 61 12.11 -3.53 5.67
CA LYS A 61 11.20 -3.61 4.52
C LYS A 61 9.87 -4.23 4.89
N VAL A 62 9.87 -5.31 5.67
CA VAL A 62 8.65 -5.91 6.21
C VAL A 62 7.85 -4.88 7.00
N VAL A 63 8.50 -4.16 7.91
CA VAL A 63 7.84 -3.08 8.68
C VAL A 63 7.28 -2.01 7.73
N ALA A 64 8.04 -1.58 6.72
CA ALA A 64 7.57 -0.58 5.77
C ALA A 64 6.33 -1.04 4.97
N VAL A 65 6.28 -2.31 4.55
CA VAL A 65 5.13 -2.89 3.85
C VAL A 65 3.90 -2.94 4.76
N VAL A 66 4.05 -3.46 5.98
CA VAL A 66 2.93 -3.54 6.93
C VAL A 66 2.41 -2.14 7.29
N LEU A 67 3.31 -1.18 7.53
CA LEU A 67 2.90 0.20 7.79
C LEU A 67 2.19 0.81 6.57
N ALA A 68 2.66 0.54 5.36
CA ALA A 68 1.98 1.01 4.15
C ALA A 68 0.56 0.45 4.04
N GLU A 69 0.37 -0.84 4.30
CA GLU A 69 -0.94 -1.50 4.26
C GLU A 69 -1.90 -0.91 5.30
N VAL A 70 -1.45 -0.72 6.54
CA VAL A 70 -2.27 -0.14 7.61
C VAL A 70 -2.59 1.33 7.34
N PHE A 71 -1.59 2.13 6.96
CA PHE A 71 -1.77 3.57 6.74
C PHE A 71 -2.41 3.91 5.39
N ALA A 72 -2.61 2.95 4.49
CA ALA A 72 -3.41 3.14 3.28
C ALA A 72 -4.92 3.14 3.57
N VAL A 73 -5.36 2.41 4.61
CA VAL A 73 -6.78 2.20 4.95
C VAL A 73 -7.55 3.51 5.16
N PRO A 74 -7.03 4.52 5.90
CA PRO A 74 -7.78 5.75 6.13
C PRO A 74 -8.13 6.50 4.84
N PHE A 75 -7.23 6.52 3.85
CA PHE A 75 -7.53 7.10 2.54
C PHE A 75 -8.55 6.26 1.77
N ALA A 76 -8.36 4.94 1.73
CA ALA A 76 -9.25 4.02 1.02
C ALA A 76 -10.70 4.05 1.54
N LEU A 77 -10.87 4.18 2.87
CA LEU A 77 -12.17 4.36 3.53
C LEU A 77 -12.68 5.81 3.55
N ARG A 78 -11.96 6.75 2.92
CA ARG A 78 -12.33 8.16 2.84
C ARG A 78 -12.51 8.82 4.21
N MET A 79 -11.68 8.47 5.18
CA MET A 79 -11.67 9.09 6.50
C MET A 79 -11.20 10.55 6.41
N LYS A 80 -11.63 11.37 7.38
CA LYS A 80 -11.14 12.75 7.50
C LYS A 80 -9.68 12.75 7.92
N LEU A 81 -8.82 13.25 7.06
CA LEU A 81 -7.37 13.29 7.26
C LEU A 81 -6.87 14.72 7.10
N SER A 82 -5.69 15.02 7.64
CA SER A 82 -5.00 16.25 7.27
C SER A 82 -4.57 16.21 5.80
N PRO A 83 -4.39 17.36 5.12
CA PRO A 83 -3.99 17.41 3.72
C PRO A 83 -2.74 16.57 3.37
N LEU A 84 -1.74 16.59 4.24
CA LEU A 84 -0.51 15.83 4.06
C LEU A 84 -0.75 14.33 4.31
N ALA A 85 -1.46 13.99 5.39
CA ALA A 85 -1.79 12.60 5.70
C ALA A 85 -2.63 11.96 4.57
N HIS A 86 -3.51 12.73 3.94
CA HIS A 86 -4.28 12.28 2.79
C HIS A 86 -3.39 11.87 1.61
N ARG A 87 -2.38 12.70 1.27
CA ARG A 87 -1.43 12.40 0.19
C ARG A 87 -0.54 11.21 0.50
N ILE A 88 -0.04 11.13 1.73
CA ILE A 88 0.81 10.02 2.15
C ILE A 88 0.00 8.72 2.18
N SER A 89 -1.16 8.72 2.83
CA SER A 89 -2.03 7.54 2.92
C SER A 89 -2.46 7.04 1.53
N GLY A 90 -2.81 7.94 0.60
CA GLY A 90 -3.08 7.53 -0.78
C GLY A 90 -1.85 6.98 -1.51
N ALA A 91 -0.66 7.55 -1.32
CA ALA A 91 0.57 6.99 -1.92
C ALA A 91 0.89 5.59 -1.37
N LEU A 92 0.65 5.36 -0.07
CA LEU A 92 0.85 4.07 0.58
C LEU A 92 -0.09 2.98 0.05
N LEU A 93 -1.28 3.35 -0.45
CA LEU A 93 -2.20 2.43 -1.12
C LEU A 93 -1.58 1.76 -2.35
N VAL A 94 -0.69 2.47 -3.05
CA VAL A 94 0.00 1.97 -4.26
C VAL A 94 1.34 1.33 -3.91
N PHE A 95 1.98 1.77 -2.82
CA PHE A 95 3.30 1.32 -2.41
C PHE A 95 3.41 -0.21 -2.25
N ALA A 96 2.51 -0.83 -1.47
CA ALA A 96 2.56 -2.27 -1.25
C ALA A 96 2.37 -3.10 -2.55
N PRO A 97 1.34 -2.85 -3.39
CA PRO A 97 1.22 -3.50 -4.71
C PRO A 97 2.45 -3.31 -5.60
N LEU A 98 3.02 -2.10 -5.62
CA LEU A 98 4.21 -1.80 -6.42
C LEU A 98 5.42 -2.58 -5.91
N TYR A 99 5.64 -2.61 -4.60
CA TYR A 99 6.69 -3.38 -3.97
C TYR A 99 6.60 -4.86 -4.35
N TRP A 100 5.41 -5.46 -4.21
CA TRP A 100 5.20 -6.86 -4.58
C TRP A 100 5.41 -7.13 -6.06
N THR A 101 4.94 -6.23 -6.92
CA THR A 101 5.18 -6.32 -8.37
C THR A 101 6.69 -6.37 -8.65
N LEU A 102 7.47 -5.46 -8.06
CA LEU A 102 8.92 -5.42 -8.24
C LEU A 102 9.60 -6.69 -7.70
N VAL A 103 9.19 -7.18 -6.53
CA VAL A 103 9.72 -8.43 -5.96
C VAL A 103 9.42 -9.63 -6.85
N THR A 104 8.22 -9.73 -7.41
CA THR A 104 7.83 -10.85 -8.28
C THR A 104 8.55 -10.82 -9.62
N ILE A 105 8.83 -9.64 -10.17
CA ILE A 105 9.62 -9.49 -11.41
C ILE A 105 11.10 -9.77 -11.12
N TRP A 106 11.63 -9.28 -10.00
CA TRP A 106 13.03 -9.48 -9.61
C TRP A 106 13.38 -10.95 -9.41
N ASN A 107 12.45 -11.71 -8.83
CA ASN A 107 12.61 -13.13 -8.57
C ASN A 107 12.04 -14.02 -9.68
N TYR A 108 11.70 -13.46 -10.85
CA TYR A 108 11.18 -14.25 -11.95
C TYR A 108 12.16 -15.36 -12.34
N ASP A 109 11.63 -16.58 -12.54
CA ASP A 109 12.42 -17.77 -12.91
C ASP A 109 13.37 -18.28 -11.81
N THR A 110 13.09 -17.94 -10.55
CA THR A 110 13.78 -18.50 -9.37
C THR A 110 12.86 -19.44 -8.58
N ASP A 111 13.43 -20.43 -7.90
CA ASP A 111 12.64 -21.32 -7.03
C ASP A 111 12.24 -20.67 -5.68
N VAL A 112 12.52 -19.38 -5.51
CA VAL A 112 12.30 -18.66 -4.25
C VAL A 112 10.89 -18.06 -4.21
N SER A 113 10.15 -18.38 -3.14
CA SER A 113 8.82 -17.80 -2.91
C SER A 113 8.93 -16.30 -2.64
N THR A 114 8.04 -15.52 -3.26
CA THR A 114 8.03 -14.05 -3.17
C THR A 114 7.54 -13.55 -1.81
N GLY A 115 6.96 -14.42 -0.98
CA GLY A 115 6.52 -14.08 0.37
C GLY A 115 5.30 -13.18 0.49
N GLN A 116 4.60 -12.91 -0.61
CA GLN A 116 3.37 -12.11 -0.64
C GLN A 116 2.27 -12.60 0.30
N PHE A 117 2.22 -13.90 0.60
CA PHE A 117 1.28 -14.50 1.55
C PHE A 117 1.94 -14.95 2.85
N SER A 118 3.08 -14.34 3.22
CA SER A 118 3.74 -14.59 4.50
C SER A 118 3.98 -16.08 4.79
N SER A 119 4.38 -16.84 3.76
CA SER A 119 4.59 -18.30 3.73
C SER A 119 3.37 -19.23 3.77
N PHE A 120 2.13 -18.73 3.80
CA PHE A 120 0.94 -19.60 3.80
C PHE A 120 0.71 -20.31 2.46
N VAL A 121 1.07 -19.66 1.37
CA VAL A 121 1.01 -20.20 0.02
C VAL A 121 2.39 -20.02 -0.59
N GLU A 122 3.07 -21.13 -0.82
CA GLU A 122 4.25 -21.15 -1.69
C GLU A 122 3.75 -20.96 -3.12
N THR A 123 3.78 -19.71 -3.59
CA THR A 123 3.62 -19.41 -5.01
C THR A 123 5.00 -19.45 -5.64
N PRO A 124 5.30 -20.44 -6.51
CA PRO A 124 6.52 -20.44 -7.29
C PRO A 124 6.63 -19.10 -8.03
N SER A 125 7.84 -18.57 -8.12
CA SER A 125 8.04 -17.39 -8.96
C SER A 125 7.67 -17.76 -10.40
N GLY A 126 6.90 -16.90 -11.06
CA GLY A 126 6.37 -17.21 -12.38
C GLY A 126 5.48 -16.11 -12.90
N LEU A 127 4.95 -16.31 -14.11
CA LEU A 127 4.13 -15.29 -14.78
C LEU A 127 2.84 -14.98 -14.00
N MET A 128 2.24 -15.98 -13.32
CA MET A 128 0.98 -15.80 -12.61
C MET A 128 1.08 -14.79 -11.44
N PRO A 129 2.01 -14.93 -10.48
CA PRO A 129 2.24 -13.91 -9.46
C PRO A 129 2.51 -12.51 -10.04
N ILE A 130 3.25 -12.40 -11.14
CA ILE A 130 3.54 -11.11 -11.78
C ILE A 130 2.24 -10.48 -12.31
N VAL A 131 1.43 -11.24 -13.06
CA VAL A 131 0.16 -10.75 -13.61
C VAL A 131 -0.82 -10.36 -12.51
N LEU A 132 -0.90 -11.14 -11.42
CA LEU A 132 -1.77 -10.83 -10.29
C LEU A 132 -1.34 -9.54 -9.59
N ASN A 133 -0.03 -9.34 -9.35
CA ASN A 133 0.48 -8.11 -8.74
C ASN A 133 0.33 -6.89 -9.65
N LEU A 134 0.55 -7.04 -10.95
CA LEU A 134 0.27 -5.98 -11.94
C LEU A 134 -1.21 -5.62 -11.95
N THR A 135 -2.10 -6.61 -11.93
CA THR A 135 -3.55 -6.39 -11.85
C THR A 135 -3.91 -5.64 -10.57
N TRP A 136 -3.32 -6.03 -9.44
CA TRP A 136 -3.51 -5.36 -8.16
C TRP A 136 -2.97 -3.92 -8.15
N LEU A 137 -1.81 -3.68 -8.78
CA LEU A 137 -1.24 -2.36 -8.96
C LEU A 137 -2.14 -1.47 -9.83
N VAL A 138 -2.64 -1.98 -10.95
CA VAL A 138 -3.58 -1.25 -11.81
C VAL A 138 -4.88 -0.95 -11.07
N PHE A 139 -5.41 -1.92 -10.31
CA PHE A 139 -6.60 -1.72 -9.49
C PHE A 139 -6.41 -0.62 -8.43
N THR A 140 -5.29 -0.61 -7.72
CA THR A 140 -5.01 0.40 -6.68
C THR A 140 -4.77 1.78 -7.29
N LEU A 141 -4.12 1.88 -8.46
CA LEU A 141 -4.01 3.13 -9.22
C LEU A 141 -5.37 3.64 -9.69
N ALA A 142 -6.22 2.77 -10.23
CA ALA A 142 -7.58 3.12 -10.64
C ALA A 142 -8.43 3.58 -9.45
N THR A 143 -8.28 2.92 -8.30
CA THR A 143 -8.94 3.31 -7.04
C THR A 143 -8.46 4.68 -6.57
N LEU A 144 -7.15 4.92 -6.60
CA LEU A 144 -6.54 6.20 -6.22
C LEU A 144 -7.05 7.36 -7.07
N TRP A 145 -7.17 7.15 -8.39
CA TRP A 145 -7.79 8.10 -9.30
C TRP A 145 -9.28 8.30 -9.00
N ALA A 146 -10.05 7.21 -8.87
CA ALA A 146 -11.50 7.24 -8.60
C ALA A 146 -11.85 7.97 -7.30
N LEU A 147 -10.99 7.87 -6.28
CA LEU A 147 -11.12 8.57 -5.01
C LEU A 147 -10.71 10.05 -5.07
N GLY A 148 -10.15 10.52 -6.19
CA GLY A 148 -9.84 11.94 -6.39
C GLY A 148 -8.52 12.40 -5.78
N TYR A 149 -7.52 11.51 -5.68
CA TYR A 149 -6.19 11.83 -5.15
C TYR A 149 -5.53 13.05 -5.81
N GLY A 150 -5.55 13.11 -7.15
CA GLY A 150 -4.93 14.19 -7.93
C GLY A 150 -5.65 15.54 -7.83
N THR A 151 -6.91 15.55 -7.40
CA THR A 151 -7.72 16.77 -7.27
C THR A 151 -7.59 17.46 -5.92
N TYR A 152 -6.82 16.88 -5.00
CA TYR A 152 -6.69 17.39 -3.64
C TYR A 152 -5.75 18.61 -3.56
N LYS A 153 -6.34 19.81 -3.47
CA LYS A 153 -5.62 21.07 -3.31
C LYS A 153 -5.12 21.21 -1.87
N LEU A 154 -3.83 21.49 -1.71
CA LEU A 154 -3.30 21.91 -0.41
C LEU A 154 -3.91 23.28 -0.07
N PRO A 155 -4.28 23.53 1.19
CA PRO A 155 -4.72 24.85 1.60
C PRO A 155 -3.61 25.86 1.29
N GLU A 156 -3.94 26.89 0.50
CA GLU A 156 -3.03 28.00 0.23
C GLU A 156 -2.56 28.58 1.58
N ARG A 157 -1.25 28.81 1.72
CA ARG A 157 -0.71 29.53 2.88
C ARG A 157 -1.47 30.85 2.97
N ARG A 158 -2.37 31.01 3.95
CA ARG A 158 -2.87 32.35 4.30
C ARG A 158 -1.64 33.19 4.63
N LYS A 159 -1.32 34.14 3.76
CA LYS A 159 -0.40 35.22 4.08
C LYS A 159 -1.04 35.98 5.23
N LEU A 160 -0.51 35.78 6.44
CA LEU A 160 -0.86 36.61 7.58
C LEU A 160 -0.24 37.97 7.28
N HIS A 161 -1.09 38.95 6.96
CA HIS A 161 -0.76 40.37 7.02
C HIS A 161 -0.86 40.83 8.47
#